data_AF-A0A9Q0W9F9-F1
#
_entry.id   AF-A0A9Q0W9F9-F1
#
_cell.length_a   1.000
_cell.length_b   1.000
_cell.length_c   1.000
_cell.angle_alpha   90.00
_cell.angle_beta   90.00
_cell.angle_gamma   90.00
#
_symmetry.space_group_name_H-M   'P 1'
#
loop_
_entity.id
_entity.type
_entity.pdbx_description
1 polymer ?
#
loop_
_entity_poly.entity_id
_entity_poly.type
_entity_poly.pdbx_seq_one_letter_code
_entity_poly.pdbx_strand_id
1 'polypeptide(L)'
;MASAAGIQQQQEVLAWLLEPLSQQWTQLEWQNNYLSEPLGLIRLCSETAFMWSIFHTVTFFEKALKRSGIKKGSLNLQNISTASTIHPMASHLSWMLPPLLKLLRAVHSLWSPSISQMLPGEIKAAMTMGNAERYSLLGEGNPKLSKGALTFMDGSHIDTSREGHTETNEADIRNWLKGIRDSGYNVLGLSMTIGDPFFKCLDVHSVGVALMENIQSMEFRHARQLVHSALIPLVKHCPMEMWEVWLEKLLHPLFIHAQQTLTFSWSSLLHEGKAKVPDVLGILAEADLKAEVMEEKLLRDLTRETCVLLSTLASPGLNTGLPTLEQSGHAIRVDLSSLKELDAFASNSMVGFLLKHNGLAVPALQICLEAFTWTDGEAVSKVLSFCGSVILLAISANNVQLREFVSKDLFSAIIKGLALESNAFISADLVGFCREIFMYLCDRDPAPRQVLLSLPCIKPQDLVAFEEALTKTGSPKEQKQHMKSLLLLATGNRLKALAAQKSVNIITNVTMRPRSSVNAPETRIDEGDTVGLAAIL
;
A
#
# COMPACT_ATOMS: atom_id res chain seq x y z
N MET A 1 6.73 12.40 39.47
CA MET A 1 8.04 11.74 39.31
C MET A 1 7.81 10.24 39.21
N ALA A 2 7.78 9.67 38.00
CA ALA A 2 7.80 8.22 37.83
C ALA A 2 9.25 7.76 38.03
N SER A 3 9.51 6.87 38.98
CA SER A 3 10.85 6.39 39.33
C SER A 3 11.49 5.66 38.14
N ALA A 4 12.73 6.04 37.79
CA ALA A 4 13.54 5.37 36.77
C ALA A 4 13.75 3.87 37.05
N ALA A 5 13.60 3.43 38.31
CA ALA A 5 13.69 2.02 38.69
C ALA A 5 12.60 1.15 38.04
N GLY A 6 11.42 1.71 37.72
CA GLY A 6 10.32 0.93 37.13
C GLY A 6 10.58 0.49 35.68
N ILE A 7 11.27 1.31 34.88
CA ILE A 7 11.56 1.00 33.47
C ILE A 7 12.68 -0.05 33.38
N GLN A 8 13.72 0.10 34.19
CA GLN A 8 14.82 -0.86 34.23
C GLN A 8 14.35 -2.22 34.75
N GLN A 9 13.56 -2.25 35.82
CA GLN A 9 12.97 -3.48 36.33
C GLN A 9 12.05 -4.15 35.29
N GLN A 10 11.27 -3.37 34.53
CA GLN A 10 10.44 -3.90 33.45
C GLN A 10 11.29 -4.56 32.35
N GLN A 11 12.43 -3.96 31.99
CA GLN A 11 13.36 -4.54 31.01
C GLN A 11 14.01 -5.82 31.52
N GLU A 12 14.46 -5.85 32.77
CA GLU A 12 15.07 -7.03 33.39
C GLU A 12 14.08 -8.19 33.50
N VAL A 13 12.84 -7.92 33.95
CA VAL A 13 11.77 -8.93 34.05
C VAL A 13 11.42 -9.47 32.67
N LEU A 14 11.28 -8.60 31.67
CA LEU A 14 10.99 -9.01 30.31
C LEU A 14 12.14 -9.83 29.72
N ALA A 15 13.39 -9.47 29.98
CA ALA A 15 14.54 -10.23 29.53
C ALA A 15 14.58 -11.63 30.13
N TRP A 16 14.34 -11.75 31.44
CA TRP A 16 14.22 -13.04 32.12
C TRP A 16 13.06 -13.89 31.57
N LEU A 17 11.89 -13.27 31.34
CA LEU A 17 10.73 -13.98 30.78
C LEU A 17 10.96 -14.50 29.36
N LEU A 18 11.76 -13.78 28.56
CA LEU A 18 12.02 -14.13 27.16
C LEU A 18 13.28 -14.98 26.96
N GLU A 19 14.10 -15.18 27.99
CA GLU A 19 15.35 -15.92 27.88
C GLU A 19 15.17 -17.35 27.35
N PRO A 20 14.23 -18.18 27.86
CA PRO A 20 14.03 -19.54 27.32
C PRO A 20 13.60 -19.53 25.86
N LEU A 21 12.74 -18.58 25.48
CA LEU A 21 12.28 -18.42 24.10
C LEU A 21 13.41 -17.97 23.19
N SER A 22 14.27 -17.06 23.66
CA SER A 22 15.46 -16.60 22.95
C SER A 22 16.42 -17.75 22.69
N GLN A 23 16.71 -18.58 23.70
CA GLN A 23 17.58 -19.74 23.57
C GLN A 23 17.04 -20.73 22.53
N GLN A 24 15.76 -21.06 22.56
CA GLN A 24 15.13 -21.97 21.58
C GLN A 24 15.12 -21.37 20.16
N TRP A 25 14.72 -20.10 20.03
CA TRP A 25 14.62 -19.43 18.73
C TRP A 25 15.97 -19.25 18.04
N THR A 26 17.03 -18.99 18.81
CA THR A 26 18.38 -18.74 18.29
C THR A 26 19.20 -20.01 18.02
N GLN A 27 18.70 -21.19 18.41
CA GLN A 27 19.38 -22.46 18.13
C GLN A 27 19.67 -22.62 16.63
N LEU A 28 20.94 -22.86 16.30
CA LEU A 28 21.38 -23.04 14.93
C LEU A 28 20.95 -24.39 14.35
N GLU A 29 20.73 -25.40 15.18
CA GLU A 29 20.38 -26.75 14.74
C GLU A 29 19.10 -26.76 13.90
N TRP A 30 17.99 -26.26 14.44
CA TRP A 30 16.73 -26.23 13.68
C TRP A 30 16.80 -25.25 12.50
N GLN A 31 17.46 -24.10 12.65
CA GLN A 31 17.62 -23.15 11.55
C GLN A 31 18.39 -23.79 10.38
N ASN A 32 19.45 -24.53 10.67
CA ASN A 32 20.25 -25.20 9.66
C ASN A 32 19.46 -26.35 9.02
N ASN A 33 18.79 -27.15 9.85
CA ASN A 33 18.03 -28.32 9.40
C ASN A 33 16.83 -27.94 8.51
N TYR A 34 16.14 -26.82 8.79
CA TYR A 34 14.90 -26.48 8.11
C TYR A 34 14.98 -25.25 7.20
N LEU A 35 15.90 -24.30 7.41
CA LEU A 35 15.93 -23.02 6.68
C LEU A 35 17.13 -22.85 5.74
N SER A 36 18.12 -23.75 5.76
CA SER A 36 19.31 -23.62 4.89
C SER A 36 19.06 -24.05 3.45
N GLU A 37 18.09 -24.93 3.22
CA GLU A 37 17.77 -25.46 1.90
C GLU A 37 16.25 -25.49 1.69
N PRO A 38 15.75 -25.32 0.44
CA PRO A 38 14.32 -25.33 0.16
C PRO A 38 13.59 -26.60 0.62
N LEU A 39 14.24 -27.77 0.53
CA LEU A 39 13.69 -29.05 1.00
C LEU A 39 13.59 -29.12 2.53
N GLY A 40 14.39 -28.34 3.25
CA GLY A 40 14.32 -28.23 4.71
C GLY A 40 12.95 -27.75 5.17
N LEU A 41 12.36 -26.78 4.46
CA LEU A 41 11.05 -26.24 4.81
C LEU A 41 9.93 -27.28 4.62
N ILE A 42 10.08 -28.19 3.66
CA ILE A 42 9.16 -29.31 3.42
C ILE A 42 9.22 -30.30 4.57
N ARG A 43 10.42 -30.60 5.07
CA ARG A 43 10.60 -31.42 6.29
C ARG A 43 9.91 -30.76 7.49
N LEU A 44 10.06 -29.45 7.65
CA LEU A 44 9.38 -28.72 8.72
C LEU A 44 7.86 -28.87 8.66
N CYS A 45 7.27 -28.75 7.46
CA CYS A 45 5.82 -28.94 7.27
C CYS A 45 5.34 -30.36 7.64
N SER A 46 6.23 -31.34 7.64
CA SER A 46 5.91 -32.72 8.05
C SER A 46 5.98 -32.91 9.57
N GLU A 47 6.60 -31.99 10.30
CA GLU A 47 6.73 -32.00 11.76
C GLU A 47 5.73 -31.02 12.40
N THR A 48 4.44 -31.39 12.37
CA THR A 48 3.32 -30.51 12.73
C THR A 48 3.47 -29.79 14.06
N ALA A 49 3.91 -30.49 15.12
CA ALA A 49 4.08 -29.88 16.43
C ALA A 49 5.17 -28.78 16.43
N PHE A 50 6.30 -29.04 15.76
CA PHE A 50 7.39 -28.08 15.68
C PHE A 50 7.05 -26.91 14.75
N MET A 51 6.41 -27.18 13.61
CA MET A 51 5.87 -26.18 12.69
C MET A 51 4.98 -25.17 13.42
N TRP A 52 3.99 -25.63 14.19
CA TRP A 52 3.11 -24.76 14.95
C TRP A 52 3.81 -24.04 16.11
N SER A 53 4.82 -24.66 16.74
CA SER A 53 5.64 -23.99 17.76
C SER A 53 6.35 -22.74 17.21
N ILE A 54 6.85 -22.80 15.96
CA ILE A 54 7.45 -21.66 15.27
C ILE A 54 6.40 -20.57 15.02
N PHE A 55 5.21 -20.95 14.56
CA PHE A 55 4.12 -20.00 14.34
C PHE A 55 3.69 -19.29 15.64
N HIS A 56 3.57 -20.03 16.74
CA HIS A 56 3.27 -19.45 18.05
C HIS A 56 4.35 -18.49 18.53
N THR A 57 5.62 -18.78 18.24
CA THR A 57 6.75 -17.89 18.54
C THR A 57 6.66 -16.59 17.75
N VAL A 58 6.43 -16.65 16.43
CA VAL A 58 6.32 -15.45 15.57
C VAL A 58 5.10 -14.60 15.95
N THR A 59 3.95 -15.23 16.18
CA THR A 59 2.74 -14.51 16.63
C THR A 59 2.89 -13.93 18.04
N PHE A 60 3.66 -14.58 18.92
CA PHE A 60 4.03 -14.02 20.20
C PHE A 60 4.87 -12.76 20.03
N PHE A 61 5.89 -12.76 19.18
CA PHE A 61 6.69 -11.56 18.88
C PHE A 61 5.81 -10.41 18.39
N GLU A 62 4.88 -10.68 17.48
CA GLU A 62 3.93 -9.67 16.98
C GLU A 62 3.10 -9.08 18.12
N LYS A 63 2.51 -9.94 18.97
CA LYS A 63 1.70 -9.50 20.12
C LYS A 63 2.53 -8.72 21.13
N ALA A 64 3.76 -9.15 21.40
CA ALA A 64 4.67 -8.49 22.32
C ALA A 64 5.03 -7.09 21.81
N LEU A 65 5.36 -6.93 20.53
CA LEU A 65 5.61 -5.64 19.90
C LEU A 65 4.37 -4.73 19.91
N LYS A 66 3.18 -5.25 19.57
CA LYS A 66 1.92 -4.47 19.61
C LYS A 66 1.58 -3.96 21.01
N ARG A 67 1.84 -4.77 22.05
CA ARG A 67 1.44 -4.47 23.44
C ARG A 67 2.50 -3.70 24.23
N SER A 68 3.77 -3.75 23.80
CA SER A 68 4.88 -3.08 24.49
C SER A 68 5.07 -1.61 24.09
N GLY A 69 4.23 -1.09 23.18
CA GLY A 69 4.31 0.29 22.71
C GLY A 69 4.06 1.33 23.80
N ILE A 70 4.85 2.41 23.79
CA ILE A 70 4.65 3.57 24.65
C ILE A 70 3.40 4.31 24.14
N LYS A 71 2.37 4.49 24.99
CA LYS A 71 1.16 5.25 24.62
C LYS A 71 1.57 6.67 24.19
N LYS A 72 1.31 7.02 22.93
CA LYS A 72 1.59 8.32 22.29
C LYS A 72 0.92 9.54 22.97
N GLY A 73 0.09 9.33 24.01
CA GLY A 73 -0.74 10.35 24.65
C GLY A 73 -0.07 11.23 25.70
N SER A 74 1.26 11.16 25.90
CA SER A 74 1.93 11.93 26.97
C SER A 74 3.19 12.70 26.54
N LEU A 75 3.51 12.75 25.25
CA LEU A 75 4.65 13.54 24.76
C LEU A 75 4.16 14.92 24.32
N ASN A 76 4.06 15.84 25.28
CA ASN A 76 4.07 17.27 24.98
C ASN A 76 5.39 17.58 24.26
N LEU A 77 5.28 18.05 23.03
CA LEU A 77 6.34 18.29 22.03
C LEU A 77 7.34 19.40 22.40
N GLN A 78 7.51 19.73 23.68
CA GLN A 78 8.29 20.91 24.10
C GLN A 78 9.46 20.65 25.06
N ASN A 79 9.78 19.42 25.46
CA ASN A 79 10.97 19.16 26.27
C ASN A 79 11.65 17.84 25.89
N ILE A 80 12.43 17.84 24.81
CA ILE A 80 13.42 16.79 24.56
C ILE A 80 14.71 17.23 25.26
N SER A 81 14.82 16.86 26.53
CA SER A 81 16.11 16.80 27.22
C SER A 81 16.14 15.55 28.10
N THR A 82 16.97 14.60 27.67
CA THR A 82 17.66 13.58 28.50
C THR A 82 16.85 12.50 29.26
N ALA A 83 15.82 11.91 28.66
CA ALA A 83 15.38 10.57 29.06
C ALA A 83 14.81 9.79 27.86
N SER A 84 15.68 9.11 27.11
CA SER A 84 15.25 8.15 26.09
C SER A 84 14.61 6.96 26.79
N THR A 85 13.28 6.94 26.91
CA THR A 85 12.55 5.74 27.33
C THR A 85 12.72 4.69 26.24
N ILE A 86 13.73 3.83 26.37
CA ILE A 86 14.04 2.75 25.43
C ILE A 86 12.82 1.81 25.40
N HIS A 87 12.30 1.53 24.20
CA HIS A 87 11.18 0.60 24.02
C HIS A 87 11.51 -0.76 24.64
N PRO A 88 10.61 -1.41 25.42
CA PRO A 88 10.93 -2.65 26.12
C PRO A 88 11.43 -3.78 25.21
N MET A 89 10.96 -3.83 23.97
CA MET A 89 11.39 -4.84 22.98
C MET A 89 12.69 -4.51 22.24
N ALA A 90 13.29 -3.33 22.46
CA ALA A 90 14.43 -2.85 21.67
C ALA A 90 15.65 -3.78 21.74
N SER A 91 16.03 -4.22 22.95
CA SER A 91 17.17 -5.14 23.17
C SER A 91 16.93 -6.51 22.56
N HIS A 92 15.68 -6.90 22.36
CA HIS A 92 15.29 -8.22 21.88
C HIS A 92 15.31 -8.36 20.36
N LEU A 93 15.27 -7.25 19.62
CA LEU A 93 15.27 -7.27 18.15
C LEU A 93 16.48 -8.01 17.57
N SER A 94 17.64 -7.88 18.22
CA SER A 94 18.91 -8.45 17.77
C SER A 94 18.89 -9.98 17.64
N TRP A 95 18.16 -10.69 18.50
CA TRP A 95 18.02 -12.14 18.45
C TRP A 95 16.68 -12.59 17.85
N MET A 96 15.63 -11.76 17.92
CA MET A 96 14.31 -12.08 17.37
C MET A 96 14.33 -12.09 15.83
N LEU A 97 14.92 -11.06 15.22
CA LEU A 97 14.75 -10.79 13.79
C LEU A 97 15.59 -11.70 12.89
N PRO A 98 16.85 -12.06 13.18
CA PRO A 98 17.65 -12.83 12.22
C PRO A 98 17.05 -14.20 11.83
N PRO A 99 16.56 -15.05 12.76
CA PRO A 99 15.92 -16.30 12.35
C PRO A 99 14.58 -16.08 11.64
N LEU A 100 13.85 -15.01 11.99
CA LEU A 100 12.61 -14.63 11.30
C LEU A 100 12.88 -14.24 9.83
N LEU A 101 13.95 -13.49 9.57
CA LEU A 101 14.35 -13.11 8.21
C LEU A 101 14.71 -14.34 7.38
N LYS A 102 15.44 -15.31 7.94
CA LYS A 102 15.72 -16.59 7.28
C LYS A 102 14.43 -17.36 6.97
N LEU A 103 13.49 -17.40 7.91
CA LEU A 103 12.22 -18.08 7.74
C LEU A 103 11.38 -17.43 6.63
N LEU A 104 11.28 -16.10 6.61
CA LEU A 104 10.58 -15.37 5.55
C LEU A 104 11.21 -15.63 4.19
N ARG A 105 12.54 -15.56 4.10
CA ARG A 105 13.27 -15.90 2.86
C ARG A 105 12.93 -17.29 2.37
N ALA A 106 12.98 -18.30 3.25
CA ALA A 106 12.67 -19.68 2.92
C ALA A 106 11.22 -19.83 2.44
N VAL A 107 10.26 -19.19 3.12
CA VAL A 107 8.85 -19.20 2.72
C VAL A 107 8.65 -18.55 1.35
N HIS A 108 9.27 -17.40 1.08
CA HIS A 108 9.16 -16.73 -0.22
C HIS A 108 9.75 -17.57 -1.36
N SER A 109 10.85 -18.28 -1.08
CA SER A 109 11.54 -19.11 -2.07
C SER A 109 10.67 -20.22 -2.66
N LEU A 110 9.63 -20.68 -1.94
CA LEU A 110 8.70 -21.71 -2.41
C LEU A 110 8.01 -21.33 -3.73
N TRP A 111 7.79 -20.04 -3.97
CA TRP A 111 7.16 -19.54 -5.18
C TRP A 111 8.14 -19.36 -6.34
N SER A 112 9.45 -19.46 -6.12
CA SER A 112 10.43 -19.38 -7.20
C SER A 112 10.23 -20.52 -8.21
N PRO A 113 10.40 -20.29 -9.52
CA PRO A 113 10.24 -21.34 -10.53
C PRO A 113 11.15 -22.56 -10.29
N SER A 114 12.39 -22.32 -9.85
CA SER A 114 13.36 -23.37 -9.55
C SER A 114 12.92 -24.29 -8.41
N ILE A 115 12.25 -23.75 -7.39
CA ILE A 115 11.84 -24.53 -6.22
C ILE A 115 10.46 -25.12 -6.43
N SER A 116 9.50 -24.31 -6.90
CA SER A 116 8.09 -24.70 -7.06
C SER A 116 7.91 -25.96 -7.89
N GLN A 117 8.74 -26.17 -8.92
CA GLN A 117 8.69 -27.38 -9.76
C GLN A 117 9.02 -28.65 -8.98
N MET A 118 9.94 -28.59 -8.02
CA MET A 118 10.42 -29.73 -7.23
C MET A 118 9.54 -30.04 -6.00
N LEU A 119 8.57 -29.18 -5.67
CA LEU A 119 7.75 -29.37 -4.47
C LEU A 119 6.81 -30.58 -4.58
N PRO A 120 6.57 -31.32 -3.48
CA PRO A 120 5.54 -32.34 -3.36
C PRO A 120 4.14 -31.80 -3.66
N GLY A 121 3.23 -32.71 -4.00
CA GLY A 121 1.84 -32.39 -4.34
C GLY A 121 1.13 -31.65 -3.19
N GLU A 122 1.34 -32.07 -1.95
CA GLU A 122 0.68 -31.45 -0.79
C GLU A 122 1.12 -29.99 -0.59
N ILE A 123 2.41 -29.69 -0.78
CA ILE A 123 2.93 -28.33 -0.66
C ILE A 123 2.41 -27.45 -1.80
N LYS A 124 2.40 -27.96 -3.04
CA LYS A 124 1.83 -27.26 -4.20
C LYS A 124 0.34 -26.94 -3.99
N ALA A 125 -0.41 -27.91 -3.48
CA ALA A 125 -1.82 -27.71 -3.14
C ALA A 125 -2.00 -26.65 -2.04
N ALA A 126 -1.14 -26.65 -1.01
CA ALA A 126 -1.14 -25.66 0.06
C ALA A 126 -0.79 -24.23 -0.41
N MET A 127 -0.03 -24.07 -1.50
CA MET A 127 0.26 -22.74 -2.08
C MET A 127 -0.93 -22.12 -2.80
N THR A 128 -1.92 -22.91 -3.19
CA THR A 128 -3.13 -22.43 -3.88
C THR A 128 -3.94 -21.49 -2.97
N MET A 129 -4.85 -20.69 -3.52
CA MET A 129 -5.79 -19.91 -2.72
C MET A 129 -6.79 -20.77 -1.93
N GLY A 130 -7.04 -20.45 -0.66
CA GLY A 130 -8.00 -21.20 0.17
C GLY A 130 -9.44 -20.76 -0.04
N ASN A 131 -10.42 -21.64 0.19
CA ASN A 131 -11.85 -21.35 -0.05
C ASN A 131 -12.35 -20.07 0.65
N ALA A 132 -11.99 -19.87 1.92
CA ALA A 132 -12.38 -18.68 2.68
C ALA A 132 -11.87 -17.37 2.05
N GLU A 133 -10.68 -17.40 1.45
CA GLU A 133 -10.10 -16.26 0.74
C GLU A 133 -10.83 -16.02 -0.59
N ARG A 134 -11.13 -17.09 -1.34
CA ARG A 134 -11.93 -17.00 -2.57
C ARG A 134 -13.31 -16.38 -2.32
N TYR A 135 -14.02 -16.83 -1.28
CA TYR A 135 -15.31 -16.26 -0.89
C TYR A 135 -15.19 -14.79 -0.51
N SER A 136 -14.14 -14.43 0.24
CA SER A 136 -13.86 -13.03 0.59
C SER A 136 -13.56 -12.16 -0.64
N LEU A 137 -12.87 -12.69 -1.66
CA LEU A 137 -12.64 -11.98 -2.91
C LEU A 137 -13.94 -11.78 -3.70
N LEU A 138 -14.77 -12.81 -3.80
CA LEU A 138 -16.05 -12.74 -4.52
C LEU A 138 -17.14 -11.95 -3.77
N GLY A 139 -16.92 -11.61 -2.49
CA GLY A 139 -17.94 -11.01 -1.64
C GLY A 139 -19.08 -11.98 -1.29
N GLU A 140 -18.85 -13.28 -1.49
CA GLU A 140 -19.79 -14.33 -1.09
C GLU A 140 -19.71 -14.48 0.43
N GLY A 141 -20.87 -14.51 1.10
CA GLY A 141 -20.92 -14.79 2.54
C GLY A 141 -20.31 -16.16 2.80
N ASN A 142 -19.35 -16.24 3.74
CA ASN A 142 -18.74 -17.53 4.10
C ASN A 142 -19.87 -18.54 4.40
N PRO A 143 -19.98 -19.65 3.66
CA PRO A 143 -20.93 -20.70 4.02
C PRO A 143 -20.58 -21.08 5.45
N LYS A 144 -21.55 -20.92 6.37
CA LYS A 144 -21.36 -21.01 7.82
C LYS A 144 -20.47 -22.21 8.16
N LEU A 145 -19.19 -21.96 8.41
CA LEU A 145 -18.38 -22.85 9.24
C LEU A 145 -19.12 -22.89 10.58
N SER A 146 -19.52 -24.09 11.01
CA SER A 146 -20.08 -24.27 12.34
C SER A 146 -19.17 -23.58 13.35
N LYS A 147 -19.75 -22.76 14.23
CA LYS A 147 -19.07 -22.15 15.36
C LYS A 147 -18.52 -23.29 16.25
N GLY A 148 -17.33 -23.76 15.93
CA GLY A 148 -16.66 -24.88 16.59
C GLY A 148 -15.19 -25.03 16.21
N ALA A 149 -14.73 -24.47 15.09
CA ALA A 149 -13.34 -24.65 14.61
C ALA A 149 -12.41 -23.41 14.77
N LEU A 150 -12.87 -22.32 15.40
CA LEU A 150 -12.04 -21.12 15.61
C LEU A 150 -11.71 -20.84 17.09
N THR A 151 -11.94 -21.82 17.96
CA THR A 151 -11.32 -21.86 19.29
C THR A 151 -10.08 -22.75 19.19
N PHE A 152 -8.91 -22.11 19.07
CA PHE A 152 -7.63 -22.77 19.27
C PHE A 152 -7.52 -23.19 20.75
N MET A 153 -7.95 -24.40 21.08
CA MET A 153 -7.65 -25.03 22.36
C MET A 153 -7.76 -26.57 22.28
N ASP A 154 -6.61 -27.17 22.56
CA ASP A 154 -6.34 -28.46 23.23
C ASP A 154 -6.91 -29.79 22.70
N GLY A 155 -5.98 -30.71 22.46
CA GLY A 155 -6.08 -32.14 22.75
C GLY A 155 -7.34 -32.94 22.34
N SER A 156 -7.13 -33.82 21.35
CA SER A 156 -7.81 -35.12 21.17
C SER A 156 -9.34 -35.13 21.04
N HIS A 157 -9.84 -35.36 19.83
CA HIS A 157 -10.89 -36.35 19.58
C HIS A 157 -10.88 -36.75 18.10
N ILE A 158 -10.56 -38.03 17.85
CA ILE A 158 -10.64 -38.67 16.54
C ILE A 158 -12.09 -39.05 16.32
N ASP A 159 -12.76 -38.43 15.35
CA ASP A 159 -14.02 -38.96 14.79
C ASP A 159 -13.71 -39.66 13.47
N THR A 160 -13.59 -40.98 13.56
CA THR A 160 -13.58 -41.92 12.44
C THR A 160 -14.95 -41.93 11.75
N SER A 161 -15.10 -41.18 10.66
CA SER A 161 -15.87 -41.60 9.47
C SER A 161 -15.87 -40.53 8.37
N ARG A 162 -14.93 -40.65 7.43
CA ARG A 162 -15.09 -40.43 5.97
C ARG A 162 -13.73 -40.54 5.30
N GLU A 163 -13.69 -41.24 4.17
CA GLU A 163 -12.53 -41.35 3.30
C GLU A 163 -12.04 -39.94 2.91
N GLY A 164 -10.81 -39.56 3.28
CA GLY A 164 -10.27 -38.21 3.04
C GLY A 164 -9.23 -37.78 4.09
N HIS A 165 -8.02 -38.37 4.06
CA HIS A 165 -6.93 -38.02 5.00
C HIS A 165 -5.93 -36.97 4.45
N THR A 166 -6.19 -36.36 3.29
CA THR A 166 -5.26 -35.41 2.63
C THR A 166 -5.64 -33.93 2.80
N GLU A 167 -6.92 -33.58 2.95
CA GLU A 167 -7.37 -32.18 2.97
C GLU A 167 -6.95 -31.40 4.23
N THR A 168 -6.83 -32.07 5.37
CA THR A 168 -6.50 -31.42 6.65
C THR A 168 -5.06 -30.91 6.68
N ASN A 169 -4.10 -31.70 6.18
CA ASN A 169 -2.69 -31.31 6.18
C ASN A 169 -2.40 -30.15 5.21
N GLU A 170 -3.02 -30.13 4.03
CA GLU A 170 -2.85 -29.05 3.06
C GLU A 170 -3.39 -27.70 3.56
N ALA A 171 -4.55 -27.73 4.22
CA ALA A 171 -5.17 -26.53 4.80
C ALA A 171 -4.31 -25.98 5.95
N ASP A 172 -3.77 -26.85 6.80
CA ASP A 172 -2.88 -26.47 7.89
C ASP A 172 -1.59 -25.83 7.39
N ILE A 173 -0.92 -26.44 6.40
CA ILE A 173 0.30 -25.89 5.80
C ILE A 173 0.01 -24.54 5.13
N ARG A 174 -1.10 -24.42 4.40
CA ARG A 174 -1.52 -23.16 3.76
C ARG A 174 -1.71 -22.04 4.78
N ASN A 175 -2.43 -22.34 5.86
CA ASN A 175 -2.70 -21.39 6.94
C ASN A 175 -1.42 -21.02 7.67
N TRP A 176 -0.51 -21.98 7.88
CA TRP A 176 0.79 -21.74 8.47
C TRP A 176 1.66 -20.84 7.58
N LEU A 177 1.79 -21.13 6.28
CA LEU A 177 2.55 -20.32 5.32
C LEU A 177 2.05 -18.87 5.28
N LYS A 178 0.72 -18.70 5.21
CA LYS A 178 0.09 -17.38 5.27
C LYS A 178 0.37 -16.70 6.62
N GLY A 179 0.16 -17.42 7.71
CA GLY A 179 0.34 -16.91 9.07
C GLY A 179 1.77 -16.45 9.36
N ILE A 180 2.78 -17.21 8.91
CA ILE A 180 4.19 -16.83 9.02
C ILE A 180 4.49 -15.57 8.20
N ARG A 181 3.99 -15.45 6.97
CA ARG A 181 4.15 -14.22 6.17
C ARG A 181 3.49 -13.02 6.84
N ASP A 182 2.21 -13.13 7.15
CA ASP A 182 1.40 -12.03 7.69
C ASP A 182 1.96 -11.54 9.03
N SER A 183 2.19 -12.45 9.99
CA SER A 183 2.77 -12.10 11.29
C SER A 183 4.23 -11.67 11.17
N GLY A 184 5.02 -12.31 10.29
CA GLY A 184 6.42 -11.94 10.08
C GLY A 184 6.59 -10.53 9.53
N TYR A 185 5.78 -10.15 8.55
CA TYR A 185 5.74 -8.77 8.05
C TYR A 185 5.29 -7.79 9.13
N ASN A 186 4.28 -8.14 9.92
CA ASN A 186 3.84 -7.30 11.04
C ASN A 186 4.95 -7.13 12.10
N VAL A 187 5.69 -8.19 12.44
CA VAL A 187 6.82 -8.11 13.37
C VAL A 187 7.88 -7.14 12.85
N LEU A 188 8.24 -7.23 11.56
CA LEU A 188 9.19 -6.32 10.93
C LEU A 188 8.68 -4.87 10.94
N GLY A 189 7.45 -4.63 10.47
CA GLY A 189 6.87 -3.29 10.44
C GLY A 189 6.74 -2.66 11.82
N LEU A 190 6.36 -3.43 12.84
CA LEU A 190 6.29 -2.97 14.23
C LEU A 190 7.68 -2.69 14.80
N SER A 191 8.67 -3.51 14.45
CA SER A 191 10.06 -3.33 14.89
C SER A 191 10.66 -2.04 14.32
N MET A 192 10.31 -1.66 13.08
CA MET A 192 10.70 -0.37 12.50
C MET A 192 10.17 0.83 13.30
N THR A 193 9.03 0.71 13.97
CA THR A 193 8.49 1.79 14.82
C THR A 193 9.33 2.08 16.08
N ILE A 194 10.24 1.16 16.43
CA ILE A 194 11.17 1.32 17.57
C ILE A 194 12.32 2.28 17.22
N GLY A 195 12.61 2.49 15.93
CA GLY A 195 13.63 3.45 15.46
C GLY A 195 15.05 2.87 15.48
N ASP A 196 15.98 3.59 16.09
CA ASP A 196 17.43 3.28 16.09
C ASP A 196 17.79 1.81 16.37
N PRO A 197 17.20 1.12 17.36
CA PRO A 197 17.48 -0.30 17.60
C PRO A 197 17.22 -1.22 16.40
N PHE A 198 16.31 -0.83 15.49
CA PHE A 198 16.11 -1.54 14.23
C PHE A 198 17.10 -1.03 13.17
N PHE A 199 17.08 0.28 12.86
CA PHE A 199 17.79 0.84 11.70
C PHE A 199 19.32 0.89 11.84
N LYS A 200 19.84 1.00 13.07
CA LYS A 200 21.30 1.08 13.34
C LYS A 200 21.92 -0.29 13.66
N CYS A 201 21.14 -1.23 14.18
CA CYS A 201 21.67 -2.50 14.68
C CYS A 201 21.40 -3.70 13.75
N LEU A 202 20.36 -3.64 12.92
CA LEU A 202 20.04 -4.73 11.99
C LEU A 202 20.76 -4.54 10.66
N ASP A 203 21.30 -5.62 10.10
CA ASP A 203 21.90 -5.60 8.78
C ASP A 203 20.83 -5.47 7.68
N VAL A 204 20.86 -4.34 6.97
CA VAL A 204 19.95 -4.07 5.85
C VAL A 204 20.07 -5.11 4.73
N HIS A 205 21.25 -5.71 4.53
CA HIS A 205 21.41 -6.71 3.48
C HIS A 205 20.59 -7.98 3.79
N SER A 206 20.65 -8.44 5.04
CA SER A 206 19.82 -9.56 5.52
C SER A 206 18.32 -9.29 5.35
N VAL A 207 17.86 -8.06 5.61
CA VAL A 207 16.45 -7.68 5.38
C VAL A 207 16.13 -7.63 3.89
N GLY A 208 17.01 -7.03 3.08
CA GLY A 208 16.85 -6.94 1.64
C GLY A 208 16.74 -8.32 0.99
N VAL A 209 17.64 -9.24 1.31
CA VAL A 209 17.60 -10.61 0.80
C VAL A 209 16.32 -11.32 1.25
N ALA A 210 15.92 -11.20 2.52
CA ALA A 210 14.73 -11.88 3.01
C ALA A 210 13.43 -11.44 2.32
N LEU A 211 13.28 -10.14 2.05
CA LEU A 211 12.05 -9.58 1.50
C LEU A 211 12.04 -9.47 -0.02
N MET A 212 13.19 -9.19 -0.65
CA MET A 212 13.26 -8.80 -2.06
C MET A 212 13.83 -9.86 -2.99
N GLU A 213 14.57 -10.86 -2.50
CA GLU A 213 15.22 -11.87 -3.36
C GLU A 213 14.24 -12.59 -4.30
N ASN A 214 13.05 -12.93 -3.79
CA ASN A 214 12.03 -13.68 -4.53
C ASN A 214 10.83 -12.81 -4.93
N ILE A 215 10.96 -11.48 -4.92
CA ILE A 215 9.84 -10.55 -5.17
C ILE A 215 9.15 -10.81 -6.52
N GLN A 216 9.93 -11.13 -7.55
CA GLN A 216 9.43 -11.39 -8.90
C GLN A 216 8.55 -12.64 -9.02
N SER A 217 8.66 -13.56 -8.06
CA SER A 217 7.88 -14.80 -8.02
C SER A 217 6.70 -14.70 -7.05
N MET A 218 6.54 -13.59 -6.33
CA MET A 218 5.43 -13.44 -5.39
C MET A 218 4.09 -13.28 -6.09
N GLU A 219 3.07 -13.90 -5.50
CA GLU A 219 1.67 -13.64 -5.84
C GLU A 219 1.26 -12.21 -5.41
N PHE A 220 0.24 -11.64 -6.05
CA PHE A 220 -0.19 -10.26 -5.77
C PHE A 220 -0.66 -10.08 -4.34
N ARG A 221 -1.36 -11.07 -3.78
CA ARG A 221 -1.76 -11.04 -2.36
C ARG A 221 -0.55 -10.98 -1.40
N HIS A 222 0.56 -11.63 -1.75
CA HIS A 222 1.78 -11.61 -0.95
C HIS A 222 2.51 -10.27 -1.06
N ALA A 223 2.68 -9.77 -2.28
CA ALA A 223 3.31 -8.47 -2.54
C ALA A 223 2.50 -7.33 -1.88
N ARG A 224 1.18 -7.36 -2.01
CA ARG A 224 0.26 -6.41 -1.34
C ARG A 224 0.48 -6.41 0.17
N GLN A 225 0.49 -7.57 0.81
CA GLN A 225 0.67 -7.67 2.26
C GLN A 225 2.09 -7.23 2.71
N LEU A 226 3.12 -7.52 1.91
CA LEU A 226 4.48 -7.04 2.14
C LEU A 226 4.55 -5.51 2.10
N VAL A 227 3.95 -4.89 1.08
CA VAL A 227 3.87 -3.43 0.96
C VAL A 227 3.15 -2.84 2.17
N HIS A 228 1.99 -3.40 2.51
CA HIS A 228 1.14 -2.91 3.59
C HIS A 228 1.83 -2.97 4.97
N SER A 229 2.33 -4.15 5.34
CA SER A 229 2.76 -4.45 6.70
C SER A 229 4.24 -4.22 6.97
N ALA A 230 5.09 -4.14 5.93
CA ALA A 230 6.53 -3.93 6.12
C ALA A 230 7.03 -2.64 5.44
N LEU A 231 6.69 -2.39 4.17
CA LEU A 231 7.31 -1.30 3.40
C LEU A 231 6.69 0.07 3.69
N ILE A 232 5.39 0.15 3.93
CA ILE A 232 4.77 1.39 4.41
C ILE A 232 5.32 1.79 5.80
N PRO A 233 5.41 0.88 6.79
CA PRO A 233 6.09 1.17 8.05
C PRO A 233 7.56 1.58 7.88
N LEU A 234 8.30 0.93 6.98
CA LEU A 234 9.68 1.30 6.63
C LEU A 234 9.75 2.78 6.24
N VAL A 235 8.96 3.19 5.24
CA VAL A 235 8.94 4.58 4.76
C VAL A 235 8.55 5.57 5.87
N LYS A 236 7.59 5.21 6.72
CA LYS A 236 7.10 6.09 7.78
C LYS A 236 8.09 6.32 8.92
N HIS A 237 8.96 5.34 9.19
CA HIS A 237 9.79 5.35 10.40
C HIS A 237 11.29 5.34 10.13
N CYS A 238 11.72 5.18 8.86
CA CYS A 238 13.13 5.25 8.52
C CYS A 238 13.69 6.65 8.81
N PRO A 239 14.71 6.77 9.69
CA PRO A 239 15.33 8.05 9.98
C PRO A 239 16.06 8.57 8.74
N MET A 240 16.15 9.89 8.62
CA MET A 240 16.62 10.57 7.40
C MET A 240 18.05 10.17 6.99
N GLU A 241 18.92 9.98 7.97
CA GLU A 241 20.31 9.56 7.78
C GLU A 241 20.43 8.12 7.26
N MET A 242 19.35 7.34 7.32
CA MET A 242 19.30 5.95 6.87
C MET A 242 18.55 5.74 5.55
N TRP A 243 17.99 6.80 4.95
CA TRP A 243 17.22 6.68 3.72
C TRP A 243 18.00 6.03 2.58
N GLU A 244 19.23 6.48 2.34
CA GLU A 244 20.10 5.94 1.29
C GLU A 244 20.40 4.45 1.50
N VAL A 245 20.70 4.06 2.73
CA VAL A 245 21.06 2.68 3.07
C VAL A 245 19.86 1.74 2.97
N TRP A 246 18.68 2.16 3.42
CA TRP A 246 17.50 1.30 3.58
C TRP A 246 16.52 1.39 2.43
N LEU A 247 16.16 2.59 2.00
CA LEU A 247 15.07 2.77 1.05
C LEU A 247 15.49 2.36 -0.35
N GLU A 248 16.71 2.66 -0.78
CA GLU A 248 17.17 2.24 -2.10
C GLU A 248 17.20 0.70 -2.23
N LYS A 249 17.75 0.01 -1.22
CA LYS A 249 17.84 -1.46 -1.22
C LYS A 249 16.50 -2.17 -1.23
N LEU A 250 15.46 -1.58 -0.62
CA LEU A 250 14.15 -2.22 -0.46
C LEU A 250 13.10 -1.72 -1.47
N LEU A 251 13.09 -0.44 -1.80
CA LEU A 251 12.09 0.14 -2.70
C LEU A 251 12.45 -0.03 -4.18
N HIS A 252 13.74 -0.09 -4.55
CA HIS A 252 14.14 -0.26 -5.95
C HIS A 252 13.62 -1.60 -6.53
N PRO A 253 13.94 -2.78 -5.96
CA PRO A 253 13.42 -4.04 -6.50
C PRO A 253 11.89 -4.11 -6.46
N LEU A 254 11.26 -3.52 -5.43
CA LEU A 254 9.81 -3.42 -5.36
C LEU A 254 9.22 -2.61 -6.51
N PHE A 255 9.71 -1.39 -6.76
CA PHE A 255 9.13 -0.51 -7.77
C PHE A 255 9.30 -1.05 -9.17
N ILE A 256 10.44 -1.69 -9.47
CA ILE A 256 10.63 -2.37 -10.76
C ILE A 256 9.61 -3.49 -10.92
N HIS A 257 9.44 -4.35 -9.91
CA HIS A 257 8.47 -5.44 -9.97
C HIS A 257 7.02 -4.92 -10.08
N ALA A 258 6.65 -3.97 -9.21
CA ALA A 258 5.31 -3.38 -9.20
C ALA A 258 4.99 -2.69 -10.52
N GLN A 259 5.92 -1.91 -11.08
CA GLN A 259 5.74 -1.28 -12.39
C GLN A 259 5.49 -2.35 -13.45
N GLN A 260 6.41 -3.30 -13.65
CA GLN A 260 6.31 -4.31 -14.70
C GLN A 260 5.02 -5.14 -14.60
N THR A 261 4.70 -5.63 -13.40
CA THR A 261 3.57 -6.54 -13.23
C THR A 261 2.22 -5.83 -13.31
N LEU A 262 2.12 -4.60 -12.81
CA LEU A 262 0.90 -3.82 -12.90
C LEU A 262 0.65 -3.37 -14.34
N THR A 263 1.68 -2.89 -15.06
CA THR A 263 1.56 -2.55 -16.48
C THR A 263 1.07 -3.74 -17.29
N PHE A 264 1.68 -4.91 -17.10
CA PHE A 264 1.31 -6.13 -17.81
C PHE A 264 -0.14 -6.54 -17.52
N SER A 265 -0.50 -6.67 -16.24
CA SER A 265 -1.83 -7.15 -15.85
C SER A 265 -2.94 -6.17 -16.19
N TRP A 266 -2.72 -4.85 -16.07
CA TRP A 266 -3.69 -3.85 -16.53
C TRP A 266 -3.83 -3.85 -18.05
N SER A 267 -2.73 -3.95 -18.80
CA SER A 267 -2.78 -4.08 -20.26
C SER A 267 -3.58 -5.31 -20.68
N SER A 268 -3.31 -6.45 -20.05
CA SER A 268 -4.06 -7.70 -20.30
C SER A 268 -5.54 -7.54 -19.97
N LEU A 269 -5.88 -6.93 -18.82
CA LEU A 269 -7.28 -6.71 -18.44
C LEU A 269 -8.01 -5.81 -19.44
N LEU A 270 -7.38 -4.70 -19.85
CA LEU A 270 -8.01 -3.71 -20.73
C LEU A 270 -8.15 -4.19 -22.19
N HIS A 271 -7.25 -5.05 -22.67
CA HIS A 271 -7.25 -5.52 -24.06
C HIS A 271 -7.87 -6.91 -24.24
N GLU A 272 -7.70 -7.80 -23.26
CA GLU A 272 -8.11 -9.21 -23.35
C GLU A 272 -9.23 -9.58 -22.37
N GLY A 273 -9.57 -8.70 -21.42
CA GLY A 273 -10.59 -8.96 -20.40
C GLY A 273 -10.13 -9.82 -19.22
N LYS A 274 -8.85 -10.24 -19.18
CA LYS A 274 -8.26 -11.04 -18.09
C LYS A 274 -7.01 -10.37 -17.53
N ALA A 275 -6.86 -10.33 -16.21
CA ALA A 275 -5.72 -9.66 -15.58
C ALA A 275 -4.45 -10.52 -15.55
N LYS A 276 -4.56 -11.86 -15.71
CA LYS A 276 -3.41 -12.79 -15.74
C LYS A 276 -2.47 -12.59 -14.54
N VAL A 277 -3.05 -12.57 -13.36
CA VAL A 277 -2.29 -12.42 -12.10
C VAL A 277 -1.49 -13.69 -11.79
N PRO A 278 -0.37 -13.60 -11.06
CA PRO A 278 0.45 -14.77 -10.70
C PRO A 278 -0.22 -15.72 -9.68
N ASP A 279 -1.30 -15.29 -9.01
CA ASP A 279 -1.98 -16.06 -7.97
C ASP A 279 -2.59 -17.37 -8.48
N VAL A 280 -2.29 -18.48 -7.81
CA VAL A 280 -2.87 -19.79 -8.15
C VAL A 280 -4.26 -19.90 -7.53
N LEU A 281 -5.29 -19.59 -8.32
CA LEU A 281 -6.67 -19.56 -7.85
C LEU A 281 -7.29 -20.94 -7.60
N GLY A 282 -6.77 -22.02 -8.20
CA GLY A 282 -7.27 -23.40 -8.02
C GLY A 282 -8.73 -23.60 -8.41
N ILE A 283 -9.17 -22.95 -9.48
CA ILE A 283 -10.52 -23.01 -10.02
C ILE A 283 -10.51 -23.94 -11.26
N LEU A 284 -11.52 -24.80 -11.41
CA LEU A 284 -11.70 -25.64 -12.60
C LEU A 284 -12.12 -24.79 -13.81
N ALA A 285 -11.75 -25.20 -15.02
CA ALA A 285 -11.96 -24.45 -16.27
C ALA A 285 -13.42 -24.01 -16.55
N GLU A 286 -14.41 -24.60 -15.89
CA GLU A 286 -15.84 -24.30 -16.05
C GLU A 286 -16.33 -23.06 -15.27
N ALA A 287 -15.52 -22.46 -14.39
CA ALA A 287 -15.87 -21.29 -13.57
C ALA A 287 -15.07 -20.03 -13.93
N ASP A 288 -14.87 -19.79 -15.24
CA ASP A 288 -14.00 -18.74 -15.79
C ASP A 288 -14.36 -17.33 -15.30
N LEU A 289 -15.66 -16.98 -15.24
CA LEU A 289 -16.09 -15.65 -14.79
C LEU A 289 -15.72 -15.35 -13.32
N LYS A 290 -15.79 -16.36 -12.44
CA LYS A 290 -15.39 -16.16 -11.03
C LYS A 290 -13.88 -15.96 -10.91
N ALA A 291 -13.11 -16.67 -11.73
CA ALA A 291 -11.67 -16.49 -11.81
C ALA A 291 -11.34 -15.07 -12.26
N GLU A 292 -11.92 -14.60 -13.37
CA GLU A 292 -11.71 -13.23 -13.89
C GLU A 292 -11.98 -12.14 -12.85
N VAL A 293 -13.11 -12.23 -12.13
CA VAL A 293 -13.46 -11.28 -11.06
C VAL A 293 -12.43 -11.29 -9.93
N MET A 294 -11.93 -12.48 -9.56
CA MET A 294 -10.90 -12.60 -8.54
C MET A 294 -9.55 -12.04 -9.01
N GLU A 295 -9.14 -12.32 -10.25
CA GLU A 295 -7.91 -11.76 -10.83
C GLU A 295 -7.97 -10.23 -10.86
N GLU A 296 -9.09 -9.65 -11.32
CA GLU A 296 -9.28 -8.20 -11.32
C GLU A 296 -9.20 -7.63 -9.90
N LYS A 297 -9.83 -8.28 -8.91
CA LYS A 297 -9.77 -7.82 -7.52
C LYS A 297 -8.34 -7.84 -6.97
N LEU A 298 -7.57 -8.89 -7.23
CA LEU A 298 -6.18 -9.01 -6.82
C LEU A 298 -5.31 -7.92 -7.47
N LEU A 299 -5.50 -7.67 -8.77
CA LEU A 299 -4.82 -6.59 -9.49
C LEU A 299 -5.12 -5.24 -8.85
N ARG A 300 -6.40 -4.93 -8.60
CA ARG A 300 -6.82 -3.67 -7.98
C ARG A 300 -6.27 -3.52 -6.57
N ASP A 301 -6.28 -4.58 -5.77
CA ASP A 301 -5.74 -4.55 -4.41
C ASP A 301 -4.25 -4.21 -4.39
N LEU A 302 -3.42 -4.86 -5.21
CA LEU A 302 -1.99 -4.55 -5.32
C LEU A 302 -1.75 -3.14 -5.88
N THR A 303 -2.52 -2.75 -6.90
CA THR A 303 -2.46 -1.41 -7.49
C THR A 303 -2.69 -0.34 -6.43
N ARG A 304 -3.78 -0.49 -5.67
CA ARG A 304 -4.17 0.45 -4.62
C ARG A 304 -3.14 0.52 -3.53
N GLU A 305 -2.59 -0.62 -3.08
CA GLU A 305 -1.60 -0.64 -2.02
C GLU A 305 -0.27 0.01 -2.46
N THR A 306 0.14 -0.20 -3.72
CA THR A 306 1.28 0.49 -4.34
C THR A 306 1.06 2.00 -4.37
N CYS A 307 -0.15 2.46 -4.73
CA CYS A 307 -0.50 3.88 -4.66
C CYS A 307 -0.54 4.41 -3.21
N VAL A 308 -0.93 3.61 -2.21
CA VAL A 308 -0.81 4.01 -0.79
C VAL A 308 0.65 4.19 -0.38
N LEU A 309 1.56 3.35 -0.86
CA LEU A 309 2.99 3.51 -0.61
C LEU A 309 3.52 4.83 -1.20
N LEU A 310 3.19 5.13 -2.46
CA LEU A 310 3.53 6.43 -3.07
C LEU A 310 2.91 7.60 -2.31
N SER A 311 1.65 7.46 -1.88
CA SER A 311 0.96 8.46 -1.05
C SER A 311 1.65 8.69 0.29
N THR A 312 2.16 7.61 0.89
CA THR A 312 2.90 7.65 2.16
C THR A 312 4.23 8.38 1.99
N LEU A 313 4.98 8.08 0.93
CA LEU A 313 6.21 8.79 0.57
C LEU A 313 5.97 10.29 0.41
N ALA A 314 4.79 10.68 -0.07
CA ALA A 314 4.37 12.06 -0.28
C ALA A 314 3.67 12.71 0.93
N SER A 315 3.61 12.03 2.07
CA SER A 315 2.93 12.57 3.25
C SER A 315 3.64 13.85 3.76
N PRO A 316 2.90 14.87 4.24
CA PRO A 316 3.49 16.14 4.66
C PRO A 316 4.58 16.00 5.73
N GLY A 317 4.42 15.03 6.65
CA GLY A 317 5.39 14.78 7.72
C GLY A 317 6.75 14.27 7.23
N LEU A 318 6.80 13.62 6.06
CA LEU A 318 8.05 13.16 5.43
C LEU A 318 8.59 14.18 4.41
N ASN A 319 7.89 15.29 4.21
CA ASN A 319 8.18 16.28 3.18
C ASN A 319 8.12 17.71 3.70
N THR A 320 8.68 17.93 4.88
CA THR A 320 8.66 19.23 5.57
C THR A 320 9.44 20.33 4.84
N GLY A 321 10.36 19.95 3.94
CA GLY A 321 11.10 20.88 3.10
C GLY A 321 10.36 21.34 1.84
N LEU A 322 9.20 20.77 1.52
CA LEU A 322 8.42 21.21 0.36
C LEU A 322 7.72 22.54 0.66
N PRO A 323 7.82 23.54 -0.24
CA PRO A 323 7.11 24.79 -0.06
C PRO A 323 5.61 24.58 -0.23
N THR A 324 4.83 25.31 0.55
CA THR A 324 3.40 25.45 0.28
C THR A 324 3.21 26.46 -0.85
N LEU A 325 2.47 26.08 -1.88
CA LEU A 325 2.10 27.00 -2.95
C LEU A 325 1.17 28.06 -2.37
N GLU A 326 1.66 29.28 -2.21
CA GLU A 326 0.81 30.39 -1.81
C GLU A 326 -0.31 30.53 -2.83
N GLN A 327 -1.56 30.37 -2.38
CA GLN A 327 -2.75 30.55 -3.21
C GLN A 327 -3.00 32.03 -3.56
N SER A 328 -2.00 32.89 -3.41
CA SER A 328 -2.10 34.31 -3.71
C SER A 328 -2.15 34.49 -5.24
N GLY A 329 -3.16 35.22 -5.68
CA GLY A 329 -3.50 35.37 -7.09
C GLY A 329 -2.55 36.20 -7.94
N HIS A 330 -1.38 36.56 -7.42
CA HIS A 330 -0.46 37.50 -8.07
C HIS A 330 0.90 36.89 -8.41
N ALA A 331 1.15 35.62 -8.05
CA ALA A 331 2.39 34.94 -8.42
C ALA A 331 2.30 34.34 -9.85
N ILE A 332 2.28 35.20 -10.87
CA ILE A 332 2.35 34.78 -12.28
C ILE A 332 3.78 34.38 -12.67
N ARG A 333 4.80 34.71 -11.87
CA ARG A 333 6.19 34.37 -12.16
C ARG A 333 6.88 33.83 -10.92
N VAL A 334 7.25 32.55 -10.98
CA VAL A 334 8.24 31.99 -10.06
C VAL A 334 9.54 32.76 -10.29
N ASP A 335 10.04 33.43 -9.25
CA ASP A 335 11.33 34.11 -9.31
C ASP A 335 12.43 33.07 -9.52
N LEU A 336 13.09 33.10 -10.67
CA LEU A 336 14.17 32.18 -11.03
C LEU A 336 15.30 32.16 -10.00
N SER A 337 15.51 33.27 -9.30
CA SER A 337 16.54 33.38 -8.25
C SER A 337 16.17 32.66 -6.94
N SER A 338 14.89 32.31 -6.75
CA SER A 338 14.39 31.57 -5.59
C SER A 338 14.43 30.04 -5.77
N LEU A 339 14.73 29.56 -6.98
CA LEU A 339 14.82 28.13 -7.29
C LEU A 339 16.01 27.50 -6.59
N LYS A 340 15.80 26.30 -6.05
CA LYS A 340 16.86 25.50 -5.41
C LYS A 340 17.24 24.33 -6.29
N GLU A 341 18.48 23.86 -6.18
CA GLU A 341 18.86 22.58 -6.76
C GLU A 341 18.05 21.44 -6.13
N LEU A 342 17.77 20.38 -6.91
CA LEU A 342 16.96 19.25 -6.43
C LEU A 342 17.58 18.60 -5.18
N ASP A 343 18.91 18.58 -5.11
CA ASP A 343 19.69 18.09 -3.97
C ASP A 343 19.34 18.79 -2.65
N ALA A 344 18.94 20.07 -2.69
CA ALA A 344 18.58 20.83 -1.50
C ALA A 344 17.28 20.32 -0.84
N PHE A 345 16.46 19.56 -1.57
CA PHE A 345 15.24 18.94 -1.05
C PHE A 345 15.48 17.50 -0.58
N ALA A 346 16.57 16.83 -0.99
CA ALA A 346 16.79 15.43 -0.69
C ALA A 346 16.97 15.14 0.82
N SER A 347 17.36 16.12 1.62
CA SER A 347 17.57 15.97 3.06
C SER A 347 16.32 16.23 3.92
N ASN A 348 15.25 16.78 3.35
CA ASN A 348 14.03 17.19 4.08
C ASN A 348 12.72 16.89 3.32
N SER A 349 12.82 16.21 2.18
CA SER A 349 11.72 15.69 1.40
C SER A 349 12.04 14.29 0.93
N MET A 350 11.22 13.33 1.38
CA MET A 350 11.27 11.95 0.93
C MET A 350 11.03 11.82 -0.59
N VAL A 351 10.14 12.65 -1.15
CA VAL A 351 9.93 12.70 -2.61
C VAL A 351 11.15 13.33 -3.30
N GLY A 352 11.73 14.38 -2.73
CA GLY A 352 13.00 14.95 -3.22
C GLY A 352 14.15 13.94 -3.23
N PHE A 353 14.29 13.16 -2.15
CA PHE A 353 15.23 12.05 -2.06
C PHE A 353 14.95 11.00 -3.15
N LEU A 354 13.70 10.54 -3.27
CA LEU A 354 13.33 9.55 -4.28
C LEU A 354 13.67 10.03 -5.70
N LEU A 355 13.36 11.28 -6.03
CA LEU A 355 13.60 11.85 -7.36
C LEU A 355 15.08 12.07 -7.68
N LYS A 356 15.94 12.19 -6.66
CA LYS A 356 17.39 12.25 -6.84
C LYS A 356 17.97 10.89 -7.27
N HIS A 357 17.37 9.79 -6.85
CA HIS A 357 17.86 8.43 -7.14
C HIS A 357 17.11 7.84 -8.33
N ASN A 358 17.70 7.90 -9.53
CA ASN A 358 17.06 7.48 -10.79
C ASN A 358 16.47 6.06 -10.75
N GLY A 359 17.12 5.11 -10.07
CA GLY A 359 16.62 3.74 -9.91
C GLY A 359 15.29 3.65 -9.15
N LEU A 360 15.01 4.62 -8.26
CA LEU A 360 13.72 4.75 -7.57
C LEU A 360 12.75 5.64 -8.36
N ALA A 361 13.25 6.77 -8.89
CA ALA A 361 12.45 7.78 -9.55
C ALA A 361 11.71 7.24 -10.78
N VAL A 362 12.44 6.60 -11.70
CA VAL A 362 11.89 6.16 -12.99
C VAL A 362 10.67 5.24 -12.83
N PRO A 363 10.76 4.10 -12.10
CA PRO A 363 9.60 3.22 -11.97
C PRO A 363 8.46 3.84 -11.14
N ALA A 364 8.75 4.65 -10.11
CA ALA A 364 7.71 5.33 -9.34
C ALA A 364 6.94 6.38 -10.18
N LEU A 365 7.66 7.13 -11.02
CA LEU A 365 7.05 8.09 -11.95
C LEU A 365 6.24 7.38 -13.04
N GLN A 366 6.73 6.26 -13.58
CA GLN A 366 5.98 5.43 -14.53
C GLN A 366 4.66 4.93 -13.91
N ILE A 367 4.68 4.43 -12.66
CA ILE A 367 3.47 4.05 -11.94
C ILE A 367 2.50 5.25 -11.78
N CYS A 368 2.97 6.46 -11.43
CA CYS A 368 2.10 7.66 -11.37
C CYS A 368 1.49 7.98 -12.74
N LEU A 369 2.22 7.87 -13.85
CA LEU A 369 1.65 8.09 -15.19
C LEU A 369 0.60 7.05 -15.58
N GLU A 370 0.92 5.77 -15.37
CA GLU A 370 0.07 4.65 -15.76
C GLU A 370 -1.21 4.56 -14.92
N ALA A 371 -1.16 4.99 -13.65
CA ALA A 371 -2.33 5.05 -12.78
C ALA A 371 -3.50 5.84 -13.42
N PHE A 372 -3.22 6.88 -14.20
CA PHE A 372 -4.25 7.66 -14.92
C PHE A 372 -4.86 6.93 -16.12
N THR A 373 -4.30 5.79 -16.53
CA THR A 373 -4.82 4.92 -17.59
C THR A 373 -5.62 3.74 -17.05
N TRP A 374 -5.40 3.38 -15.78
CA TRP A 374 -6.09 2.29 -15.12
C TRP A 374 -7.49 2.72 -14.70
N THR A 375 -8.49 1.87 -14.94
CA THR A 375 -9.90 2.13 -14.59
C THR A 375 -10.15 1.88 -13.10
N ASP A 376 -9.35 2.50 -12.22
CA ASP A 376 -9.44 2.42 -10.75
C ASP A 376 -9.30 3.80 -10.10
N GLY A 377 -10.42 4.48 -9.90
CA GLY A 377 -10.41 5.82 -9.31
C GLY A 377 -9.89 5.87 -7.87
N GLU A 378 -9.98 4.77 -7.11
CA GLU A 378 -9.44 4.73 -5.74
C GLU A 378 -7.90 4.73 -5.75
N ALA A 379 -7.30 3.99 -6.69
CA ALA A 379 -5.85 4.02 -6.89
C ALA A 379 -5.37 5.41 -7.32
N VAL A 380 -6.10 6.07 -8.23
CA VAL A 380 -5.76 7.43 -8.67
C VAL A 380 -5.86 8.41 -7.49
N SER A 381 -6.94 8.35 -6.70
CA SER A 381 -7.10 9.21 -5.51
C SER A 381 -5.91 9.11 -4.55
N LYS A 382 -5.38 7.91 -4.34
CA LYS A 382 -4.20 7.66 -3.48
C LYS A 382 -2.91 8.26 -4.07
N VAL A 383 -2.69 8.15 -5.38
CA VAL A 383 -1.46 8.64 -6.02
C VAL A 383 -1.40 10.17 -6.16
N LEU A 384 -2.53 10.88 -6.02
CA LEU A 384 -2.57 12.35 -6.19
C LEU A 384 -1.63 13.10 -5.25
N SER A 385 -1.46 12.67 -4.00
CA SER A 385 -0.54 13.35 -3.07
C SER A 385 0.91 13.26 -3.56
N PHE A 386 1.29 12.13 -4.15
CA PHE A 386 2.61 11.94 -4.77
C PHE A 386 2.76 12.83 -5.99
N CYS A 387 1.82 12.77 -6.93
CA CYS A 387 1.91 13.58 -8.14
C CYS A 387 1.87 15.10 -7.79
N GLY A 388 1.15 15.53 -6.74
CA GLY A 388 1.19 16.89 -6.21
C GLY A 388 2.56 17.31 -5.65
N SER A 389 3.23 16.42 -4.90
CA SER A 389 4.60 16.66 -4.41
C SER A 389 5.62 16.77 -5.57
N VAL A 390 5.45 15.93 -6.60
CA VAL A 390 6.26 15.97 -7.83
C VAL A 390 6.06 17.29 -8.59
N ILE A 391 4.81 17.76 -8.70
CA ILE A 391 4.48 19.07 -9.31
C ILE A 391 5.13 20.21 -8.51
N LEU A 392 5.01 20.21 -7.17
CA LEU A 392 5.63 21.24 -6.32
C LEU A 392 7.15 21.27 -6.47
N LEU A 393 7.80 20.11 -6.57
CA LEU A 393 9.24 20.02 -6.82
C LEU A 393 9.60 20.52 -8.22
N ALA A 394 8.82 20.21 -9.26
CA ALA A 394 9.05 20.75 -10.60
C ALA A 394 8.92 22.29 -10.65
N ILE A 395 8.01 22.86 -9.85
CA ILE A 395 7.84 24.30 -9.70
C ILE A 395 9.03 24.91 -8.97
N SER A 396 9.48 24.29 -7.88
CA SER A 396 10.41 24.92 -6.92
C SER A 396 11.89 24.60 -7.17
N ALA A 397 12.17 23.51 -7.89
CA ALA A 397 13.52 23.06 -8.18
C ALA A 397 14.02 23.56 -9.54
N ASN A 398 15.33 23.76 -9.63
CA ASN A 398 16.04 24.05 -10.87
C ASN A 398 16.41 22.76 -11.64
N ASN A 399 15.45 21.84 -11.81
CA ASN A 399 15.69 20.58 -12.51
C ASN A 399 14.94 20.55 -13.85
N VAL A 400 15.68 20.49 -14.95
CA VAL A 400 15.12 20.52 -16.32
C VAL A 400 14.33 19.24 -16.63
N GLN A 401 14.88 18.07 -16.31
CA GLN A 401 14.25 16.78 -16.62
C GLN A 401 12.92 16.61 -15.87
N LEU A 402 12.90 16.97 -14.58
CA LEU A 402 11.69 16.94 -13.76
C LEU A 402 10.64 17.94 -14.29
N ARG A 403 11.07 19.14 -14.67
CA ARG A 403 10.17 20.15 -15.25
C ARG A 403 9.58 19.67 -16.57
N GLU A 404 10.37 19.09 -17.46
CA GLU A 404 9.90 18.55 -18.74
C GLU A 404 8.91 17.40 -18.50
N PHE A 405 9.26 16.45 -17.64
CA PHE A 405 8.39 15.34 -17.25
C PHE A 405 7.03 15.82 -16.74
N VAL A 406 7.01 16.79 -15.81
CA VAL A 406 5.75 17.31 -15.26
C VAL A 406 4.95 18.08 -16.32
N SER A 407 5.63 18.93 -17.09
CA SER A 407 5.01 19.81 -18.08
C SER A 407 4.42 19.07 -19.28
N LYS A 408 5.00 17.91 -19.62
CA LYS A 408 4.62 17.11 -20.77
C LYS A 408 3.88 15.84 -20.38
N ASP A 409 4.58 14.91 -19.73
CA ASP A 409 4.11 13.53 -19.55
C ASP A 409 3.04 13.46 -18.46
N LEU A 410 3.31 14.03 -17.28
CA LEU A 410 2.34 14.06 -16.18
C LEU A 410 1.11 14.89 -16.55
N PHE A 411 1.31 16.06 -17.18
CA PHE A 411 0.20 16.88 -17.62
C PHE A 411 -0.71 16.13 -18.61
N SER A 412 -0.12 15.47 -19.60
CA SER A 412 -0.86 14.65 -20.56
C SER A 412 -1.56 13.47 -19.89
N ALA A 413 -0.92 12.81 -18.92
CA ALA A 413 -1.50 11.70 -18.18
C ALA A 413 -2.71 12.14 -17.35
N ILE A 414 -2.63 13.28 -16.65
CA ILE A 414 -3.75 13.83 -15.87
C ILE A 414 -4.94 14.16 -16.79
N ILE A 415 -4.71 14.77 -17.96
CA ILE A 415 -5.77 15.05 -18.93
C ILE A 415 -6.40 13.75 -19.46
N LYS A 416 -5.59 12.73 -19.77
CA LYS A 416 -6.10 11.40 -20.15
C LYS A 416 -6.93 10.77 -19.02
N GLY A 417 -6.49 10.91 -17.76
CA GLY A 417 -7.21 10.43 -16.59
C GLY A 417 -8.60 11.06 -16.44
N LEU A 418 -8.80 12.31 -16.86
CA LEU A 418 -10.11 12.97 -16.90
C LEU A 418 -11.09 12.35 -17.92
N ALA A 419 -10.59 11.55 -18.88
CA ALA A 419 -11.44 10.80 -19.80
C ALA A 419 -12.08 9.55 -19.16
N LEU A 420 -11.58 9.09 -18.01
CA LEU A 420 -12.09 7.93 -17.29
C LEU A 420 -13.18 8.32 -16.30
N GLU A 421 -14.34 7.67 -16.40
CA GLU A 421 -15.49 7.95 -15.52
C GLU A 421 -15.21 7.60 -14.06
N SER A 422 -14.37 6.61 -13.79
CA SER A 422 -13.93 6.22 -12.45
C SER A 422 -13.28 7.38 -11.67
N ASN A 423 -12.77 8.40 -12.37
CA ASN A 423 -12.11 9.55 -11.78
C ASN A 423 -13.06 10.74 -11.50
N ALA A 424 -14.38 10.56 -11.67
CA ALA A 424 -15.36 11.65 -11.51
C ALA A 424 -15.29 12.34 -10.13
N PHE A 425 -15.11 11.57 -9.06
CA PHE A 425 -15.09 12.08 -7.69
C PHE A 425 -13.83 12.90 -7.36
N ILE A 426 -12.71 12.64 -8.03
CA ILE A 426 -11.43 13.38 -7.90
C ILE A 426 -11.18 14.37 -9.05
N SER A 427 -12.12 14.50 -9.99
CA SER A 427 -11.93 15.31 -11.20
C SER A 427 -11.64 16.79 -10.89
N ALA A 428 -12.12 17.30 -9.75
CA ALA A 428 -11.78 18.63 -9.28
C ALA A 428 -10.27 18.75 -8.99
N ASP A 429 -9.65 17.77 -8.33
CA ASP A 429 -8.22 17.81 -8.00
C ASP A 429 -7.36 17.69 -9.26
N LEU A 430 -7.74 16.83 -10.19
CA LEU A 430 -7.09 16.68 -11.48
C LEU A 430 -7.06 18.00 -12.28
N VAL A 431 -8.20 18.71 -12.35
CA VAL A 431 -8.24 20.05 -12.98
C VAL A 431 -7.40 21.06 -12.20
N GLY A 432 -7.31 20.92 -10.88
CA GLY A 432 -6.42 21.72 -10.03
C GLY A 432 -4.95 21.56 -10.43
N PHE A 433 -4.49 20.31 -10.58
CA PHE A 433 -3.13 20.02 -11.05
C PHE A 433 -2.88 20.52 -12.47
N CYS A 434 -3.83 20.37 -13.40
CA CYS A 434 -3.73 20.96 -14.73
C CYS A 434 -3.50 22.49 -14.64
N ARG A 435 -4.26 23.18 -13.78
CA ARG A 435 -4.11 24.63 -13.55
C ARG A 435 -2.73 24.95 -12.97
N GLU A 436 -2.26 24.21 -11.97
CA GLU A 436 -0.95 24.46 -11.35
C GLU A 436 0.19 24.26 -12.35
N ILE A 437 0.19 23.15 -13.08
CA ILE A 437 1.19 22.87 -14.11
C ILE A 437 1.22 24.00 -15.14
N PHE A 438 0.06 24.38 -15.67
CA PHE A 438 0.00 25.45 -16.66
C PHE A 438 0.48 26.79 -16.09
N MET A 439 -0.06 27.22 -14.94
CA MET A 439 0.21 28.55 -14.38
C MET A 439 1.68 28.75 -13.98
N TYR A 440 2.35 27.72 -13.45
CA TYR A 440 3.71 27.87 -12.91
C TYR A 440 4.80 27.40 -13.86
N LEU A 441 4.49 26.56 -14.86
CA LEU A 441 5.52 25.97 -15.72
C LEU A 441 5.44 26.42 -17.18
N CYS A 442 4.33 26.96 -17.68
CA CYS A 442 4.21 27.28 -19.11
C CYS A 442 5.25 28.32 -19.59
N ASP A 443 5.66 29.26 -18.75
CA ASP A 443 6.67 30.26 -19.09
C ASP A 443 8.11 29.73 -18.97
N ARG A 444 8.30 28.60 -18.29
CA ARG A 444 9.59 27.94 -18.08
C ARG A 444 9.81 26.74 -19.01
N ASP A 445 8.75 26.24 -19.61
CA ASP A 445 8.76 25.10 -20.51
C ASP A 445 7.64 25.25 -21.55
N PRO A 446 7.90 25.09 -22.86
CA PRO A 446 6.87 25.20 -23.88
C PRO A 446 5.87 24.04 -23.87
N ALA A 447 6.18 22.91 -23.23
CA ALA A 447 5.37 21.70 -23.27
C ALA A 447 3.92 21.88 -22.81
N PRO A 448 3.56 22.64 -21.77
CA PRO A 448 2.16 22.78 -21.35
C PRO A 448 1.29 23.39 -22.47
N ARG A 449 1.83 24.36 -23.22
CA ARG A 449 1.14 24.93 -24.39
C ARG A 449 1.02 23.91 -25.51
N GLN A 450 2.08 23.16 -25.80
CA GLN A 450 2.08 22.11 -26.83
C GLN A 450 1.09 20.98 -26.51
N VAL A 451 1.03 20.54 -25.24
CA VAL A 451 0.08 19.52 -24.77
C VAL A 451 -1.35 19.99 -24.99
N LEU A 452 -1.68 21.21 -24.55
CA LEU A 452 -3.02 21.75 -24.78
C LEU A 452 -3.34 21.85 -26.27
N LEU A 453 -2.43 22.36 -27.11
CA LEU A 453 -2.61 22.46 -28.56
C LEU A 453 -2.71 21.10 -29.28
N SER A 454 -2.21 20.02 -28.67
CA SER A 454 -2.32 18.66 -29.21
C SER A 454 -3.72 18.05 -29.03
N LEU A 455 -4.58 18.68 -28.24
CA LEU A 455 -5.95 18.22 -28.01
C LEU A 455 -6.80 18.40 -29.28
N PRO A 456 -7.72 17.46 -29.57
CA PRO A 456 -8.32 17.31 -30.90
C PRO A 456 -9.22 18.47 -31.35
N CYS A 457 -9.76 19.25 -30.42
CA CYS A 457 -10.79 20.26 -30.71
C CYS A 457 -10.36 21.70 -30.36
N ILE A 458 -9.07 21.94 -30.13
CA ILE A 458 -8.55 23.27 -29.78
C ILE A 458 -7.95 23.97 -31.01
N LYS A 459 -8.10 25.30 -31.08
CA LYS A 459 -7.38 26.15 -32.04
C LYS A 459 -6.36 27.02 -31.30
N PRO A 460 -5.30 27.51 -31.97
CA PRO A 460 -4.35 28.45 -31.36
C PRO A 460 -5.01 29.69 -30.75
N GLN A 461 -6.08 30.20 -31.36
CA GLN A 461 -6.85 31.35 -30.85
C GLN A 461 -7.56 31.05 -29.53
N ASP A 462 -8.02 29.81 -29.31
CA ASP A 462 -8.67 29.42 -28.06
C ASP A 462 -7.68 29.43 -26.90
N LEU A 463 -6.43 29.00 -27.15
CA LEU A 463 -5.36 29.05 -26.16
C LEU A 463 -4.99 30.50 -25.81
N VAL A 464 -4.87 31.38 -26.81
CA VAL A 464 -4.60 32.81 -26.59
C VAL A 464 -5.72 33.44 -25.75
N ALA A 465 -6.99 33.18 -26.08
CA ALA A 465 -8.13 33.69 -25.31
C ALA A 465 -8.14 33.17 -23.87
N PHE A 466 -7.74 31.91 -23.67
CA PHE A 466 -7.58 31.34 -22.34
C PHE A 466 -6.47 32.02 -21.53
N GLU A 467 -5.30 32.24 -22.11
CA GLU A 467 -4.20 32.96 -21.46
C GLU A 467 -4.60 34.40 -21.12
N GLU A 468 -5.26 35.11 -22.02
CA GLU A 468 -5.82 36.43 -21.74
C GLU A 468 -6.82 36.40 -20.58
N ALA A 469 -7.69 35.38 -20.49
CA ALA A 469 -8.62 35.23 -19.38
C ALA A 469 -7.88 35.00 -18.05
N LEU A 470 -6.82 34.19 -18.05
CA LEU A 470 -6.01 33.94 -16.86
C LEU A 470 -5.31 35.21 -16.36
N THR A 471 -4.85 36.10 -17.25
CA THR A 471 -4.24 37.38 -16.83
C THR A 471 -5.23 38.34 -16.15
N LYS A 472 -6.54 38.17 -16.40
CA LYS A 472 -7.61 39.04 -15.87
C LYS A 472 -8.09 38.62 -14.49
N THR A 473 -7.64 37.47 -13.97
CA THR A 473 -8.04 36.98 -12.65
C THR A 473 -6.87 36.42 -11.85
N GLY A 474 -6.76 36.87 -10.60
CA GLY A 474 -5.89 36.23 -9.62
C GLY A 474 -6.54 35.05 -8.89
N SER A 475 -7.85 34.86 -8.98
CA SER A 475 -8.55 33.87 -8.17
C SER A 475 -8.17 32.45 -8.61
N PRO A 476 -7.56 31.61 -7.74
CA PRO A 476 -7.23 30.22 -8.10
C PRO A 476 -8.48 29.42 -8.49
N LYS A 477 -9.63 29.76 -7.89
CA LYS A 477 -10.93 29.15 -8.20
C LYS A 477 -11.41 29.50 -9.61
N GLU A 478 -11.26 30.75 -10.03
CA GLU A 478 -11.64 31.18 -11.38
C GLU A 478 -10.67 30.63 -12.43
N GLN A 479 -9.37 30.63 -12.16
CA GLN A 479 -8.37 30.03 -13.02
C GLN A 479 -8.63 28.53 -13.23
N LYS A 480 -8.99 27.80 -12.16
CA LYS A 480 -9.42 26.40 -12.22
C LYS A 480 -10.68 26.23 -13.09
N GLN A 481 -11.63 27.15 -12.99
CA GLN A 481 -12.83 27.13 -13.82
C GLN A 481 -12.52 27.40 -15.30
N HIS A 482 -11.63 28.35 -15.61
CA HIS A 482 -11.14 28.58 -16.98
C HIS A 482 -10.44 27.34 -17.53
N MET A 483 -9.58 26.70 -16.74
CA MET A 483 -8.91 25.46 -17.13
C MET A 483 -9.93 24.35 -17.43
N LYS A 484 -10.94 24.17 -16.57
CA LYS A 484 -12.04 23.22 -16.81
C LYS A 484 -12.75 23.49 -18.14
N SER A 485 -13.12 24.74 -18.39
CA SER A 485 -13.82 25.14 -19.61
C SER A 485 -12.98 24.88 -20.86
N LEU A 486 -11.69 25.22 -20.83
CA LEU A 486 -10.77 24.95 -21.93
C LEU A 486 -10.66 23.45 -22.21
N LEU A 487 -10.45 22.63 -21.17
CA LEU A 487 -10.32 21.18 -21.32
C LEU A 487 -11.58 20.54 -21.92
N LEU A 488 -12.77 21.00 -21.53
CA LEU A 488 -14.04 20.53 -22.11
C LEU A 488 -14.16 20.92 -23.60
N LEU A 489 -13.82 22.16 -23.95
CA LEU A 489 -13.79 22.63 -25.33
C LEU A 489 -12.79 21.82 -26.17
N ALA A 490 -11.54 21.73 -25.70
CA ALA A 490 -10.41 21.12 -26.39
C ALA A 490 -10.58 19.62 -26.65
N THR A 491 -11.44 18.94 -25.88
CA THR A 491 -11.69 17.50 -26.00
C THR A 491 -13.07 17.17 -26.57
N GLY A 492 -13.87 18.17 -26.97
CA GLY A 492 -15.23 17.95 -27.46
C GLY A 492 -16.13 17.29 -26.42
N ASN A 493 -16.02 17.68 -25.14
CA ASN A 493 -16.75 17.12 -23.99
C ASN A 493 -16.54 15.62 -23.73
N ARG A 494 -15.43 15.03 -24.20
CA ARG A 494 -15.12 13.60 -24.00
C ARG A 494 -14.55 13.27 -22.60
N LEU A 495 -14.31 14.27 -21.76
CA LEU A 495 -13.82 14.09 -20.39
C LEU A 495 -14.95 13.62 -19.46
N LYS A 496 -15.22 12.31 -19.48
CA LYS A 496 -16.33 11.66 -18.75
C LYS A 496 -16.32 11.98 -17.25
N ALA A 497 -15.15 12.09 -16.64
CA ALA A 497 -15.01 12.45 -15.22
C ALA A 497 -15.67 13.79 -14.89
N LEU A 498 -15.60 14.76 -15.82
CA LEU A 498 -16.19 16.10 -15.63
C LEU A 498 -17.69 16.14 -15.92
N ALA A 499 -18.20 15.21 -16.73
CA ALA A 499 -19.63 15.10 -17.04
C ALA A 499 -20.41 14.42 -15.91
N ALA A 500 -19.85 13.36 -15.31
CA ALA A 500 -20.48 12.58 -14.24
C ALA A 500 -20.73 13.37 -12.94
N GLN A 501 -20.04 14.49 -12.69
CA GLN A 501 -20.35 15.34 -11.52
C GLN A 501 -21.76 15.96 -11.58
N LYS A 502 -22.38 16.08 -12.76
CA LYS A 502 -23.75 16.61 -12.88
C LYS A 502 -24.82 15.64 -12.35
N SER A 503 -24.55 14.32 -12.33
CA SER A 503 -25.49 13.32 -11.82
C SER A 503 -25.33 13.03 -10.32
N VAL A 504 -24.13 13.21 -9.76
CA VAL A 504 -23.83 12.95 -8.33
C VAL A 504 -24.32 14.07 -7.40
N ASN A 505 -24.52 15.29 -7.92
CA ASN A 505 -25.07 16.41 -7.14
C ASN A 505 -26.58 16.29 -6.83
N ILE A 506 -27.22 15.17 -7.19
CA ILE A 506 -28.57 14.83 -6.71
C ILE A 506 -28.43 14.26 -5.30
N ILE A 507 -28.64 15.12 -4.31
CA ILE A 507 -28.70 14.88 -2.85
C ILE A 507 -28.87 13.38 -2.49
N THR A 508 -27.77 12.70 -2.19
CA THR A 508 -27.75 11.32 -1.65
C THR A 508 -28.07 11.34 -0.15
N ASN A 509 -29.30 11.70 0.21
CA ASN A 509 -29.88 11.45 1.55
C ASN A 509 -30.95 10.36 1.51
N VAL A 510 -30.81 9.38 0.61
CA VAL A 510 -31.67 8.19 0.62
C VAL A 510 -30.80 6.98 0.92
N THR A 511 -30.78 6.58 2.18
CA THR A 511 -30.23 5.30 2.62
C THR A 511 -31.01 4.20 1.90
N MET A 512 -30.39 3.56 0.91
CA MET A 512 -30.95 2.39 0.23
C MET A 512 -31.05 1.23 1.24
N ARG A 513 -32.20 1.08 1.87
CA ARG A 513 -32.57 -0.17 2.55
C ARG A 513 -32.61 -1.29 1.48
N PRO A 514 -31.92 -2.42 1.67
CA PRO A 514 -32.06 -3.55 0.76
C PRO A 514 -33.51 -4.05 0.82
N ARG A 515 -34.23 -4.00 -0.32
CA ARG A 515 -35.54 -4.63 -0.46
C ARG A 515 -35.35 -6.15 -0.55
N SER A 516 -35.54 -6.86 0.55
CA SER A 516 -35.91 -8.28 0.50
C SER A 516 -37.42 -8.37 0.29
N SER A 517 -37.84 -8.82 -0.89
CA SER A 517 -39.24 -9.10 -1.21
C SER A 517 -39.60 -10.54 -0.86
N VAL A 518 -40.42 -10.74 0.18
CA VAL A 518 -41.45 -11.80 0.22
C VAL A 518 -42.64 -11.22 0.99
N ASN A 519 -43.76 -11.00 0.29
CA ASN A 519 -45.05 -10.61 0.87
C ASN A 519 -45.84 -11.86 1.28
N ALA A 520 -46.49 -11.82 2.45
CA ALA A 520 -47.95 -12.01 2.68
C ALA A 520 -48.24 -12.37 4.16
N PRO A 521 -49.47 -12.19 4.67
CA PRO A 521 -50.20 -10.93 4.86
C PRO A 521 -50.50 -10.66 6.36
N GLU A 522 -50.87 -9.42 6.66
CA GLU A 522 -51.21 -8.89 7.98
C GLU A 522 -52.40 -9.59 8.65
N THR A 523 -52.30 -9.81 9.96
CA THR A 523 -53.42 -9.68 10.90
C THR A 523 -53.00 -8.74 12.02
N ARG A 524 -53.60 -7.54 12.04
CA ARG A 524 -53.56 -6.59 13.16
C ARG A 524 -54.70 -6.89 14.12
N ILE A 525 -54.44 -6.95 15.42
CA ILE A 525 -55.20 -6.36 16.54
C ILE A 525 -54.15 -6.15 17.66
N ASP A 526 -53.67 -4.92 17.89
CA ASP A 526 -54.10 -3.96 18.96
C ASP A 526 -53.74 -4.49 20.37
N GLU A 527 -53.08 -3.80 21.30
CA GLU A 527 -53.01 -2.39 21.69
C GLU A 527 -51.69 -2.13 22.47
N GLY A 528 -51.34 -0.87 22.71
CA GLY A 528 -50.68 -0.49 23.98
C GLY A 528 -49.39 0.34 23.91
N ASP A 529 -49.58 1.64 23.65
CA ASP A 529 -48.93 2.76 24.34
C ASP A 529 -47.41 3.03 24.26
N THR A 530 -47.13 4.02 23.39
CA THR A 530 -46.53 5.35 23.67
C THR A 530 -45.22 5.52 24.47
N VAL A 531 -44.49 6.53 23.98
CA VAL A 531 -43.51 7.42 24.64
C VAL A 531 -42.02 7.12 24.43
N GLY A 532 -41.46 7.85 23.46
CA GLY A 532 -40.56 8.98 23.77
C GLY A 532 -39.08 8.69 24.03
N LEU A 533 -38.23 9.27 23.17
CA LEU A 533 -36.80 9.43 23.36
C LEU A 533 -36.44 10.19 24.66
N ALA A 534 -35.24 9.86 25.16
CA ALA A 534 -34.42 10.58 26.14
C ALA A 534 -34.69 10.30 27.63
N ALA A 535 -33.97 9.30 28.18
CA ALA A 535 -33.29 9.43 29.47
C ALA A 535 -32.29 8.27 29.69
N ILE A 536 -31.00 8.63 29.74
CA ILE A 536 -30.06 8.25 30.83
C ILE A 536 -29.83 6.74 31.06
N LEU A 537 -28.73 6.22 30.51
CA LEU A 537 -27.54 5.76 31.26
C LEU A 537 -26.35 5.54 30.31
#